data_AF-A0AAC8PTW1-F1
#
_entry.id   AF-A0AAC8PTW1-F1
#
_cell.length_a   1.000
_cell.length_b   1.000
_cell.length_c   1.000
_cell.angle_alpha   90.00
_cell.angle_beta   90.00
_cell.angle_gamma   90.00
#
_symmetry.space_group_name_H-M   'P 1'
#
loop_
_entity.id
_entity.type
_entity.pdbx_description
1 polymer ?
#
loop_
_entity_poly.entity_id
_entity_poly.type
_entity_poly.pdbx_seq_one_letter_code
_entity_poly.pdbx_strand_id
1 'polypeptide(L)'
;MKKVDTFVQRHGLIKEGDTIVAAISGGPDSLALLHYLSELKQSLSLTVIPASIDHGLRGEESREDVAYVAEICERLHLPVEKITLDVGSYMKKNSMGTQEAARILRYKALAEVMYTYEADSLALGHHGDDQVETLFMQLTRGASPSGVTGMPVTRKFAGGQIIRPLLEMRKEELEDYCRDAGLSPRYDPSNEETVYTRNAFRHRLIPFLKEQNPKLHTHIQAYSERRIEDETFLLEKASEVMKELSFSEGRVEAAISSLQRYPIALQRRAFHLILNYLYNGQTENITYVHEDLFLRLMDGDRANSTLNFPKDLHIIREYDKILFTFEDPEPASYRLELQPGESVLLPGGDGLAADFVTGAEEVSPNEFICDESHVSFPLIVRTRRDGDRMKPAGMKGTKKIKDIFIDCKVPLREREDWPVVTDSDGTVLWIPRIKKAAVEQTTGSLIRVTYNRAGRRNEDA
;
A
#
# COMPACT_ATOMS: atom_id res chain seq x y z
N MET A 1 -30.47 -28.66 -1.73
CA MET A 1 -29.17 -28.65 -2.43
C MET A 1 -29.20 -28.24 -3.91
N LYS A 2 -30.33 -28.32 -4.66
CA LYS A 2 -30.43 -27.83 -6.06
C LYS A 2 -29.83 -26.43 -6.36
N LYS A 3 -29.96 -25.49 -5.42
CA LYS A 3 -29.38 -24.15 -5.53
C LYS A 3 -27.84 -24.20 -5.52
N VAL A 4 -27.26 -25.02 -4.64
CA VAL A 4 -25.80 -25.28 -4.59
C VAL A 4 -25.34 -25.96 -5.87
N ASP A 5 -26.08 -26.96 -6.38
CA ASP A 5 -25.74 -27.63 -7.66
C ASP A 5 -25.65 -26.62 -8.80
N THR A 6 -26.67 -25.75 -8.91
CA THR A 6 -26.72 -24.70 -9.93
C THR A 6 -25.54 -23.74 -9.79
N PHE A 7 -25.19 -23.35 -8.57
CA PHE A 7 -24.07 -22.46 -8.28
C PHE A 7 -22.71 -23.11 -8.61
N VAL A 8 -22.51 -24.37 -8.23
CA VAL A 8 -21.31 -25.15 -8.52
C VAL A 8 -21.12 -25.33 -10.02
N GLN A 9 -22.20 -25.63 -10.76
CA GLN A 9 -22.17 -25.76 -12.22
C GLN A 9 -21.90 -24.41 -12.90
N ARG A 10 -22.59 -23.34 -12.49
CA ARG A 10 -22.42 -21.99 -13.05
C ARG A 10 -20.97 -21.52 -12.98
N HIS A 11 -20.28 -21.83 -11.89
CA HIS A 11 -18.91 -21.40 -11.63
C HIS A 11 -17.85 -22.47 -11.90
N GLY A 12 -18.25 -23.67 -12.36
CA GLY A 12 -17.34 -24.78 -12.63
C GLY A 12 -16.47 -25.18 -11.43
N LEU A 13 -17.04 -25.16 -10.21
CA LEU A 13 -16.27 -25.32 -8.96
C LEU A 13 -15.80 -26.75 -8.70
N ILE A 14 -16.52 -27.73 -9.23
CA ILE A 14 -16.29 -29.16 -9.04
C ILE A 14 -16.44 -29.84 -10.40
N LYS A 15 -15.45 -30.62 -10.78
CA LYS A 15 -15.44 -31.42 -12.01
C LYS A 15 -15.36 -32.90 -11.67
N GLU A 16 -15.70 -33.72 -12.65
CA GLU A 16 -15.59 -35.18 -12.52
C GLU A 16 -14.12 -35.60 -12.31
N GLY A 17 -13.90 -36.45 -11.31
CA GLY A 17 -12.56 -36.93 -10.94
C GLY A 17 -11.75 -36.01 -10.04
N ASP A 18 -12.27 -34.84 -9.65
CA ASP A 18 -11.54 -33.90 -8.78
C ASP A 18 -11.21 -34.53 -7.41
N THR A 19 -10.03 -34.18 -6.89
CA THR A 19 -9.64 -34.40 -5.50
C THR A 19 -9.85 -33.13 -4.69
N ILE A 20 -10.75 -33.19 -3.70
CA ILE A 20 -11.21 -32.04 -2.92
C ILE A 20 -10.87 -32.24 -1.45
N VAL A 21 -10.04 -31.36 -0.91
CA VAL A 21 -9.86 -31.21 0.54
C VAL A 21 -10.99 -30.36 1.08
N ALA A 22 -11.72 -30.81 2.10
CA ALA A 22 -12.81 -30.05 2.72
C ALA A 22 -12.43 -29.65 4.14
N ALA A 23 -12.36 -28.35 4.45
CA ALA A 23 -12.04 -27.90 5.81
C ALA A 23 -13.30 -27.98 6.69
N ILE A 24 -13.30 -28.91 7.65
CA ILE A 24 -14.45 -29.21 8.50
C ILE A 24 -14.19 -28.78 9.94
N SER A 25 -15.06 -27.93 10.50
CA SER A 25 -14.93 -27.44 11.88
C SER A 25 -15.95 -28.03 12.84
N GLY A 26 -16.88 -28.88 12.37
CA GLY A 26 -17.96 -29.46 13.17
C GLY A 26 -19.21 -28.57 13.32
N GLY A 27 -19.15 -27.33 12.81
CA GLY A 27 -20.30 -26.43 12.75
C GLY A 27 -21.24 -26.72 11.57
N PRO A 28 -22.46 -26.13 11.57
CA PRO A 28 -23.52 -26.46 10.61
C PRO A 28 -23.07 -26.29 9.16
N ASP A 29 -22.41 -25.17 8.84
CA ASP A 29 -22.01 -24.85 7.47
C ASP A 29 -20.99 -25.86 6.93
N SER A 30 -20.03 -26.25 7.78
CA SER A 30 -18.98 -27.20 7.41
C SER A 30 -19.51 -28.63 7.27
N LEU A 31 -20.48 -29.04 8.10
CA LEU A 31 -21.11 -30.35 7.99
C LEU A 31 -22.06 -30.43 6.80
N ALA A 32 -22.78 -29.35 6.49
CA ALA A 32 -23.59 -29.26 5.29
C ALA A 32 -22.72 -29.41 4.03
N LEU A 33 -21.56 -28.75 4.00
CA LEU A 33 -20.57 -28.88 2.93
C LEU A 33 -20.06 -30.33 2.81
N LEU A 34 -19.68 -30.95 3.93
CA LEU A 34 -19.19 -32.33 3.96
C LEU A 34 -20.22 -33.31 3.39
N HIS A 35 -21.46 -33.21 3.85
CA HIS A 35 -22.55 -34.07 3.39
C HIS A 35 -22.81 -33.87 1.89
N TYR A 36 -22.89 -32.62 1.44
CA TYR A 36 -23.06 -32.30 0.03
C TYR A 36 -21.96 -32.91 -0.86
N LEU A 37 -20.69 -32.76 -0.48
CA LEU A 37 -19.57 -33.37 -1.22
C LEU A 37 -19.62 -34.90 -1.20
N SER A 38 -20.07 -35.50 -0.09
CA SER A 38 -20.25 -36.94 0.04
C SER A 38 -21.33 -37.48 -0.91
N GLU A 39 -22.43 -36.75 -1.11
CA GLU A 39 -23.49 -37.12 -2.06
C GLU A 39 -23.00 -37.06 -3.52
N LEU A 40 -22.13 -36.09 -3.83
CA LEU A 40 -21.53 -35.96 -5.17
C LEU A 40 -20.41 -36.97 -5.45
N LYS A 41 -19.82 -37.57 -4.40
CA LYS A 41 -18.67 -38.48 -4.51
C LYS A 41 -18.86 -39.58 -5.54
N GLN A 42 -20.00 -40.26 -5.51
CA GLN A 42 -20.26 -41.39 -6.42
C GLN A 42 -20.64 -40.93 -7.84
N SER A 43 -21.42 -39.86 -7.97
CA SER A 43 -21.93 -39.39 -9.27
C SER A 43 -20.87 -38.68 -10.12
N LEU A 44 -19.89 -38.05 -9.48
CA LEU A 44 -18.79 -37.33 -10.12
C LEU A 44 -17.42 -37.98 -9.91
N SER A 45 -17.37 -39.23 -9.44
CA SER A 45 -16.13 -39.96 -9.14
C SER A 45 -15.11 -39.16 -8.32
N LEU A 46 -15.58 -38.39 -7.33
CA LEU A 46 -14.73 -37.47 -6.56
C LEU A 46 -13.90 -38.20 -5.50
N THR A 47 -12.72 -37.66 -5.22
CA THR A 47 -11.96 -37.99 -4.01
C THR A 47 -12.12 -36.88 -2.99
N VAL A 48 -12.90 -37.12 -1.93
CA VAL A 48 -13.15 -36.12 -0.87
C VAL A 48 -12.28 -36.43 0.35
N ILE A 49 -11.44 -35.47 0.75
CA ILE A 49 -10.54 -35.54 1.90
C ILE A 49 -10.94 -34.48 2.94
N PRO A 50 -11.83 -34.82 3.88
CA PRO A 50 -12.12 -34.01 5.06
C PRO A 50 -10.86 -33.74 5.88
N ALA A 51 -10.62 -32.47 6.25
CA ALA A 51 -9.55 -32.04 7.12
C ALA A 51 -10.13 -31.25 8.30
N SER A 52 -9.91 -31.75 9.53
CA SER A 52 -10.33 -31.13 10.77
C SER A 52 -9.12 -30.63 11.56
N ILE A 53 -9.22 -29.41 12.09
CA ILE A 53 -8.09 -28.70 12.69
C ILE A 53 -8.39 -28.37 14.15
N ASP A 54 -7.58 -28.93 15.05
CA ASP A 54 -7.51 -28.56 16.46
C ASP A 54 -6.54 -27.38 16.61
N HIS A 55 -7.05 -26.23 17.06
CA HIS A 55 -6.25 -25.02 17.27
C HIS A 55 -5.47 -25.03 18.59
N GLY A 56 -5.70 -26.00 19.48
CA GLY A 56 -5.02 -26.12 20.77
C GLY A 56 -5.37 -25.02 21.78
N LEU A 57 -6.34 -24.16 21.46
CA LEU A 57 -6.69 -22.97 22.25
C LEU A 57 -7.78 -23.23 23.30
N ARG A 58 -8.65 -24.23 23.09
CA ARG A 58 -9.78 -24.55 23.98
C ARG A 58 -9.64 -25.87 24.74
N GLY A 59 -8.47 -26.50 24.67
CA GLY A 59 -8.22 -27.76 25.38
C GLY A 59 -9.14 -28.90 24.90
N GLU A 60 -10.02 -29.37 25.78
CA GLU A 60 -10.83 -30.58 25.57
C GLU A 60 -11.95 -30.39 24.53
N GLU A 61 -12.63 -29.25 24.50
CA GLU A 61 -13.72 -28.98 23.54
C GLU A 61 -13.27 -29.09 22.08
N SER A 62 -12.09 -28.56 21.77
CA SER A 62 -11.54 -28.62 20.40
C SER A 62 -11.15 -30.05 19.99
N ARG A 63 -10.79 -30.92 20.96
CA ARG A 63 -10.52 -32.34 20.69
C ARG A 63 -11.81 -33.12 20.45
N GLU A 64 -12.86 -32.80 21.20
CA GLU A 64 -14.18 -33.37 21.00
C GLU A 64 -14.78 -32.97 19.64
N ASP A 65 -14.55 -31.73 19.17
CA ASP A 65 -14.97 -31.30 17.84
C ASP A 65 -14.33 -32.15 16.74
N VAL A 66 -13.01 -32.40 16.84
CA VAL A 66 -12.28 -33.26 15.89
C VAL A 66 -12.75 -34.71 15.98
N ALA A 67 -13.02 -35.22 17.18
CA ALA A 67 -13.56 -36.56 17.36
C ALA A 67 -14.95 -36.71 16.72
N TYR A 68 -15.82 -35.72 16.91
CA TYR A 68 -17.16 -35.69 16.34
C TYR A 68 -17.14 -35.66 14.80
N VAL A 69 -16.26 -34.83 14.21
CA VAL A 69 -16.08 -34.82 12.75
C VAL A 69 -15.60 -36.18 12.25
N ALA A 70 -14.70 -36.84 12.98
CA ALA A 70 -14.21 -38.17 12.61
C ALA A 70 -15.32 -39.23 12.60
N GLU A 71 -16.21 -39.22 13.59
CA GLU A 71 -17.38 -40.11 13.64
C GLU A 71 -18.32 -39.90 12.44
N ILE A 72 -18.57 -38.64 12.06
CA ILE A 72 -19.37 -38.33 10.87
C ILE A 72 -18.68 -38.85 9.60
N CYS A 73 -17.36 -38.61 9.45
CA CYS A 73 -16.61 -39.10 8.30
C CYS A 73 -16.63 -40.62 8.20
N GLU A 74 -16.54 -41.33 9.34
CA GLU A 74 -16.66 -42.80 9.40
C GLU A 74 -18.04 -43.26 8.91
N ARG A 75 -19.12 -42.63 9.38
CA ARG A 75 -20.49 -42.90 8.91
C ARG A 75 -20.67 -42.63 7.42
N LEU A 76 -20.00 -41.62 6.88
CA LEU A 76 -20.00 -41.27 5.46
C LEU A 76 -18.97 -42.06 4.63
N HIS A 77 -18.20 -42.97 5.23
CA HIS A 77 -17.14 -43.74 4.57
C HIS A 77 -16.11 -42.84 3.86
N LEU A 78 -15.67 -41.78 4.55
CA LEU A 78 -14.67 -40.83 4.11
C LEU A 78 -13.40 -40.93 4.98
N PRO A 79 -12.20 -40.83 4.39
CA PRO A 79 -10.99 -40.61 5.19
C PRO A 79 -11.09 -39.28 5.93
N VAL A 80 -10.30 -39.08 6.99
CA VAL A 80 -10.26 -37.78 7.68
C VAL A 80 -8.84 -37.47 8.13
N GLU A 81 -8.35 -36.30 7.75
CA GLU A 81 -7.11 -35.74 8.25
C GLU A 81 -7.37 -34.97 9.54
N LYS A 82 -6.68 -35.38 10.61
CA LYS A 82 -6.76 -34.74 11.93
C LYS A 82 -5.47 -33.98 12.17
N ILE A 83 -5.56 -32.66 12.24
CA ILE A 83 -4.39 -31.79 12.35
C ILE A 83 -4.44 -31.03 13.68
N THR A 84 -3.34 -31.05 14.43
CA THR A 84 -3.20 -30.27 15.66
C THR A 84 -2.19 -29.15 15.45
N LEU A 85 -2.59 -27.92 15.77
CA LEU A 85 -1.75 -26.73 15.60
C LEU A 85 -1.27 -26.19 16.95
N ASP A 86 0.01 -25.87 17.05
CA ASP A 86 0.57 -25.13 18.18
C ASP A 86 0.55 -23.62 17.91
N VAL A 87 -0.65 -23.02 18.08
CA VAL A 87 -0.84 -21.57 17.91
C VAL A 87 -0.05 -20.77 18.95
N GLY A 88 0.04 -21.29 20.18
CA GLY A 88 0.69 -20.61 21.30
C GLY A 88 2.18 -20.35 21.08
N SER A 89 2.91 -21.36 20.59
CA SER A 89 4.33 -21.20 20.25
C SER A 89 4.53 -20.25 19.07
N TYR A 90 3.65 -20.28 18.06
CA TYR A 90 3.76 -19.40 16.89
C TYR A 90 3.52 -17.93 17.23
N MET A 91 2.57 -17.63 18.12
CA MET A 91 2.31 -16.28 18.60
C MET A 91 3.54 -15.66 19.29
N LYS A 92 4.17 -16.42 20.20
CA LYS A 92 5.37 -15.95 20.93
C LYS A 92 6.52 -15.63 19.98
N LYS A 93 6.66 -16.40 18.90
CA LYS A 93 7.74 -16.24 17.92
C LYS A 93 7.53 -15.05 16.98
N ASN A 94 6.29 -14.69 16.65
CA ASN A 94 5.98 -13.69 15.62
C ASN A 94 5.30 -12.42 16.15
N SER A 95 5.10 -12.31 17.48
CA SER A 95 4.42 -11.15 18.10
C SER A 95 3.07 -10.81 17.46
N MET A 96 2.30 -11.83 17.08
CA MET A 96 1.00 -11.70 16.41
C MET A 96 -0.17 -12.01 17.34
N GLY A 97 -1.33 -11.43 17.04
CA GLY A 97 -2.59 -11.76 17.72
C GLY A 97 -3.08 -13.18 17.44
N THR A 98 -3.85 -13.75 18.37
CA THR A 98 -4.30 -15.15 18.35
C THR A 98 -5.05 -15.54 17.07
N GLN A 99 -5.99 -14.70 16.61
CA GLN A 99 -6.82 -15.00 15.44
C GLN A 99 -6.01 -15.01 14.14
N GLU A 100 -5.07 -14.08 13.98
CA GLU A 100 -4.23 -14.00 12.78
C GLU A 100 -3.25 -15.17 12.74
N ALA A 101 -2.60 -15.47 13.86
CA ALA A 101 -1.72 -16.64 14.01
C ALA A 101 -2.46 -17.95 13.70
N ALA A 102 -3.64 -18.15 14.28
CA ALA A 102 -4.46 -19.33 14.03
C ALA A 102 -4.87 -19.44 12.55
N ARG A 103 -5.23 -18.32 11.91
CA ARG A 103 -5.59 -18.27 10.49
C ARG A 103 -4.40 -18.66 9.60
N ILE A 104 -3.22 -18.09 9.85
CA ILE A 104 -2.00 -18.39 9.07
C ILE A 104 -1.66 -19.87 9.17
N LEU A 105 -1.61 -20.42 10.39
CA LEU A 105 -1.31 -21.84 10.61
C LEU A 105 -2.37 -22.75 10.00
N ARG A 106 -3.65 -22.39 10.08
CA ARG A 106 -4.75 -23.14 9.46
C ARG A 106 -4.54 -23.28 7.95
N TYR A 107 -4.26 -22.19 7.25
CA TYR A 107 -4.02 -22.25 5.81
C TYR A 107 -2.73 -22.99 5.47
N LYS A 108 -1.67 -22.88 6.28
CA LYS A 108 -0.44 -23.67 6.06
C LYS A 108 -0.70 -25.17 6.15
N ALA A 109 -1.39 -25.62 7.19
CA ALA A 109 -1.77 -27.02 7.36
C ALA A 109 -2.67 -27.52 6.22
N LEU A 110 -3.68 -26.73 5.80
CA LEU A 110 -4.53 -27.13 4.68
C LEU A 110 -3.77 -27.20 3.36
N ALA A 111 -2.77 -26.34 3.16
CA ALA A 111 -1.90 -26.41 1.98
C ALA A 111 -1.07 -27.70 1.99
N GLU A 112 -0.54 -28.11 3.15
CA GLU A 112 0.19 -29.38 3.30
C GLU A 112 -0.69 -30.58 2.92
N VAL A 113 -1.94 -30.62 3.40
CA VAL A 113 -2.90 -31.68 3.00
C VAL A 113 -3.16 -31.65 1.50
N MET A 114 -3.36 -30.48 0.90
CA MET A 114 -3.53 -30.39 -0.55
C MET A 114 -2.33 -30.95 -1.32
N TYR A 115 -1.10 -30.67 -0.87
CA TYR A 115 0.09 -31.23 -1.51
C TYR A 115 0.19 -32.75 -1.32
N THR A 116 -0.13 -33.28 -0.14
CA THR A 116 -0.09 -34.72 0.14
C THR A 116 -1.03 -35.52 -0.74
N TYR A 117 -2.23 -34.98 -0.98
CA TYR A 117 -3.27 -35.65 -1.76
C TYR A 117 -3.35 -35.20 -3.22
N GLU A 118 -2.41 -34.37 -3.67
CA GLU A 118 -2.41 -33.75 -5.01
C GLU A 118 -3.77 -33.13 -5.35
N ALA A 119 -4.37 -32.45 -4.37
CA ALA A 119 -5.75 -31.98 -4.45
C ALA A 119 -5.92 -30.80 -5.40
N ASP A 120 -6.95 -30.86 -6.25
CA ASP A 120 -7.33 -29.79 -7.16
C ASP A 120 -7.90 -28.58 -6.41
N SER A 121 -8.64 -28.85 -5.33
CA SER A 121 -9.39 -27.80 -4.62
C SER A 121 -9.45 -27.97 -3.10
N LEU A 122 -9.46 -26.84 -2.39
CA LEU A 122 -9.83 -26.71 -0.98
C LEU A 122 -11.23 -26.09 -0.86
N ALA A 123 -12.21 -26.87 -0.39
CA ALA A 123 -13.56 -26.40 -0.14
C ALA A 123 -13.71 -25.83 1.27
N LEU A 124 -14.30 -24.64 1.37
CA LEU A 124 -14.63 -23.96 2.63
C LEU A 124 -16.13 -23.73 2.76
N GLY A 125 -16.68 -23.92 3.95
CA GLY A 125 -18.11 -23.76 4.26
C GLY A 125 -18.58 -22.30 4.39
N HIS A 126 -17.97 -21.36 3.67
CA HIS A 126 -18.42 -19.97 3.69
C HIS A 126 -19.77 -19.82 2.99
N HIS A 127 -20.67 -19.06 3.60
CA HIS A 127 -22.04 -18.86 3.11
C HIS A 127 -22.35 -17.39 2.80
N GLY A 128 -23.55 -17.13 2.28
CA GLY A 128 -23.96 -15.81 1.80
C GLY A 128 -23.98 -14.74 2.89
N ASP A 129 -24.26 -15.09 4.14
CA ASP A 129 -24.20 -14.11 5.23
C ASP A 129 -22.74 -13.76 5.58
N ASP A 130 -21.79 -14.71 5.51
CA ASP A 130 -20.37 -14.39 5.63
C ASP A 130 -19.91 -13.42 4.54
N GLN A 131 -20.50 -13.52 3.35
CA GLN A 131 -20.21 -12.61 2.25
C GLN A 131 -20.69 -11.19 2.56
N VAL A 132 -21.89 -11.06 3.12
CA VAL A 132 -22.43 -9.79 3.61
C VAL A 132 -21.52 -9.22 4.70
N GLU A 133 -21.17 -10.01 5.71
CA GLU A 133 -20.25 -9.61 6.78
C GLU A 133 -18.93 -9.08 6.22
N THR A 134 -18.31 -9.86 5.32
CA THR A 134 -17.01 -9.51 4.73
C THR A 134 -17.08 -8.20 3.96
N LEU A 135 -18.13 -7.99 3.17
CA LEU A 135 -18.29 -6.78 2.37
C LEU A 135 -18.46 -5.54 3.25
N PHE A 136 -19.32 -5.59 4.28
CA PHE A 136 -19.51 -4.46 5.20
C PHE A 136 -18.28 -4.21 6.09
N MET A 137 -17.55 -5.26 6.47
CA MET A 137 -16.27 -5.11 7.16
C MET A 137 -15.22 -4.45 6.25
N GLN A 138 -15.18 -4.78 4.96
CA GLN A 138 -14.30 -4.11 4.00
C GLN A 138 -14.69 -2.64 3.81
N LEU A 139 -15.98 -2.32 3.68
CA LEU A 139 -16.48 -0.94 3.57
C LEU A 139 -16.08 -0.08 4.77
N THR A 140 -16.20 -0.63 5.98
CA THR A 140 -15.93 0.12 7.22
C THR A 140 -14.44 0.31 7.50
N ARG A 141 -13.56 -0.59 7.02
CA ARG A 141 -12.11 -0.48 7.20
C ARG A 141 -11.44 0.53 6.24
N GLY A 142 -12.12 0.95 5.17
CA GLY A 142 -11.81 2.16 4.41
C GLY A 142 -10.43 2.27 3.74
N ALA A 143 -9.68 1.18 3.54
CA ALA A 143 -8.26 1.29 3.18
C ALA A 143 -7.72 0.27 2.16
N SER A 144 -8.52 -0.65 1.60
CA SER A 144 -7.93 -1.72 0.79
C SER A 144 -7.72 -1.31 -0.69
N PRO A 145 -6.48 -1.47 -1.23
CA PRO A 145 -6.15 -1.27 -2.65
C PRO A 145 -7.04 -2.02 -3.64
N SER A 146 -7.48 -3.22 -3.26
CA SER A 146 -8.34 -4.11 -4.07
C SER A 146 -9.83 -3.77 -3.97
N GLY A 147 -10.16 -2.65 -3.31
CA GLY A 147 -11.53 -2.18 -3.14
C GLY A 147 -12.40 -3.12 -2.30
N VAL A 148 -13.71 -2.92 -2.41
CA VAL A 148 -14.73 -3.72 -1.72
C VAL A 148 -15.29 -4.74 -2.70
N THR A 149 -14.77 -5.95 -2.64
CA THR A 149 -15.09 -7.05 -3.56
C THR A 149 -15.74 -8.24 -2.86
N GLY A 150 -15.77 -8.30 -1.53
CA GLY A 150 -16.23 -9.47 -0.78
C GLY A 150 -15.24 -10.64 -0.84
N MET A 151 -15.72 -11.86 -0.62
CA MET A 151 -14.95 -13.08 -0.86
C MET A 151 -15.15 -13.56 -2.31
N PRO A 152 -14.06 -13.89 -3.03
CA PRO A 152 -14.19 -14.46 -4.36
C PRO A 152 -14.74 -15.89 -4.28
N VAL A 153 -15.48 -16.33 -5.31
CA VAL A 153 -16.03 -17.69 -5.37
C VAL A 153 -14.90 -18.72 -5.42
N THR A 154 -13.91 -18.47 -6.29
CA THR A 154 -12.67 -19.23 -6.42
C THR A 154 -11.44 -18.33 -6.26
N ARG A 155 -10.33 -18.86 -5.72
CA ARG A 155 -9.02 -18.20 -5.75
C ARG A 155 -7.90 -19.24 -5.78
N LYS A 156 -6.77 -18.94 -6.43
CA LYS A 156 -5.59 -19.82 -6.43
C LYS A 156 -5.07 -20.07 -5.01
N PHE A 157 -4.69 -21.32 -4.73
CA PHE A 157 -4.17 -21.72 -3.43
C PHE A 157 -3.45 -23.08 -3.51
N ALA A 158 -2.23 -23.17 -2.97
CA ALA A 158 -1.47 -24.42 -2.84
C ALA A 158 -1.39 -25.27 -4.14
N GLY A 159 -1.12 -24.65 -5.29
CA GLY A 159 -1.07 -25.34 -6.59
C GLY A 159 -2.45 -25.59 -7.24
N GLY A 160 -3.52 -25.60 -6.45
CA GLY A 160 -4.91 -25.68 -6.91
C GLY A 160 -5.69 -24.38 -6.63
N GLN A 161 -6.91 -24.54 -6.11
CA GLN A 161 -7.80 -23.42 -5.80
C GLN A 161 -8.57 -23.60 -4.47
N ILE A 162 -9.00 -22.50 -3.86
CA ILE A 162 -10.03 -22.51 -2.82
C ILE A 162 -11.38 -22.28 -3.47
N ILE A 163 -12.34 -23.15 -3.19
CA ILE A 163 -13.74 -23.03 -3.64
C ILE A 163 -14.68 -22.80 -2.45
N ARG A 164 -15.78 -22.07 -2.69
CA ARG A 164 -16.83 -21.79 -1.70
C ARG A 164 -18.20 -22.19 -2.24
N PRO A 165 -18.56 -23.49 -2.25
CA PRO A 165 -19.79 -23.96 -2.88
C PRO A 165 -21.07 -23.38 -2.25
N LEU A 166 -21.03 -23.06 -0.96
CA LEU A 166 -22.19 -22.62 -0.18
C LEU A 166 -22.40 -21.09 -0.20
N LEU A 167 -21.61 -20.33 -0.97
CA LEU A 167 -21.58 -18.86 -0.90
C LEU A 167 -22.93 -18.19 -1.27
N GLU A 168 -23.81 -18.88 -2.01
CA GLU A 168 -25.15 -18.40 -2.33
C GLU A 168 -26.22 -18.79 -1.28
N MET A 169 -25.87 -19.63 -0.30
CA MET A 169 -26.79 -20.13 0.71
C MET A 169 -26.88 -19.20 1.92
N ARG A 170 -28.05 -19.14 2.54
CA ARG A 170 -28.21 -18.49 3.85
C ARG A 170 -27.86 -19.44 4.97
N LYS A 171 -27.48 -18.89 6.12
CA LYS A 171 -27.21 -19.72 7.31
C LYS A 171 -28.41 -20.56 7.71
N GLU A 172 -29.60 -19.95 7.69
CA GLU A 172 -30.85 -20.63 8.06
C GLU A 172 -31.14 -21.83 7.13
N GLU A 173 -30.81 -21.72 5.85
CA GLU A 173 -30.99 -22.81 4.87
C GLU A 173 -30.02 -23.98 5.11
N LEU A 174 -28.82 -23.71 5.63
CA LEU A 174 -27.84 -24.72 5.98
C LEU A 174 -28.20 -25.42 7.30
N GLU A 175 -28.72 -24.69 8.28
CA GLU A 175 -29.23 -25.26 9.53
C GLU A 175 -30.44 -26.17 9.30
N ASP A 176 -31.40 -25.75 8.46
CA ASP A 176 -32.54 -26.57 8.08
C ASP A 176 -32.10 -27.83 7.32
N TYR A 177 -31.13 -27.69 6.40
CA TYR A 177 -30.56 -28.84 5.70
C TYR A 177 -29.88 -29.84 6.65
N CYS A 178 -29.09 -29.37 7.62
CA CYS A 178 -28.48 -30.25 8.61
C CYS A 178 -29.54 -31.02 9.41
N ARG A 179 -30.64 -30.35 9.78
CA ARG A 179 -31.77 -30.99 10.48
C ARG A 179 -32.41 -32.08 9.63
N ASP A 180 -32.69 -31.79 8.36
CA ASP A 180 -33.34 -32.72 7.43
C ASP A 180 -32.43 -33.93 7.10
N ALA A 181 -31.12 -33.72 7.05
CA ALA A 181 -30.12 -34.77 6.81
C ALA A 181 -29.74 -35.56 8.07
N GLY A 182 -30.31 -35.26 9.25
CA GLY A 182 -29.98 -35.94 10.51
C GLY A 182 -28.53 -35.70 10.97
N LEU A 183 -28.00 -34.52 10.65
CA LEU A 183 -26.70 -34.04 11.15
C LEU A 183 -26.93 -33.25 12.44
N SER A 184 -26.02 -33.39 13.42
CA SER A 184 -26.12 -32.70 14.72
C SER A 184 -24.95 -31.74 14.93
N PRO A 185 -24.95 -30.56 14.29
CA PRO A 185 -23.84 -29.61 14.38
C PRO A 185 -23.51 -29.22 15.83
N ARG A 186 -22.23 -29.04 16.10
CA ARG A 186 -21.77 -28.44 17.37
C ARG A 186 -21.77 -26.92 17.23
N TYR A 187 -22.33 -26.24 18.22
CA TYR A 187 -22.42 -24.79 18.26
C TYR A 187 -21.34 -24.25 19.18
N ASP A 188 -20.50 -23.35 18.65
CA ASP A 188 -19.44 -22.69 19.39
C ASP A 188 -20.01 -21.48 20.18
N PRO A 189 -19.97 -21.49 21.52
CA PRO A 189 -20.50 -20.41 22.37
C PRO A 189 -19.83 -19.06 22.15
N SER A 190 -18.56 -19.03 21.71
CA SER A 190 -17.85 -17.77 21.47
C SER A 190 -18.38 -16.97 20.27
N ASN A 191 -19.23 -17.58 19.43
CA ASN A 191 -19.93 -16.89 18.36
C ASN A 191 -21.01 -15.91 18.87
N GLU A 192 -21.38 -15.98 20.15
CA GLU A 192 -22.34 -15.09 20.78
C GLU A 192 -21.70 -13.82 21.37
N GLU A 193 -20.38 -13.79 21.53
CA GLU A 193 -19.69 -12.65 22.14
C GLU A 193 -19.58 -11.45 21.18
N THR A 194 -20.31 -10.37 21.43
CA THR A 194 -20.34 -9.17 20.57
C THR A 194 -19.06 -8.31 20.61
N VAL A 195 -18.03 -8.74 21.34
CA VAL A 195 -16.75 -8.00 21.50
C VAL A 195 -16.02 -7.83 20.17
N TYR A 196 -16.20 -8.76 19.23
CA TYR A 196 -15.56 -8.72 17.92
C TYR A 196 -16.38 -7.92 16.91
N THR A 197 -15.71 -7.08 16.11
CA THR A 197 -16.36 -6.29 15.03
C THR A 197 -17.26 -7.14 14.14
N ARG A 198 -16.83 -8.35 13.77
CA ARG A 198 -17.62 -9.30 12.98
C ARG A 198 -18.94 -9.70 13.67
N ASN A 199 -18.90 -9.99 14.97
CA ASN A 199 -20.09 -10.36 15.74
C ASN A 199 -21.06 -9.18 15.88
N ALA A 200 -20.56 -7.94 15.95
CA ALA A 200 -21.41 -6.76 15.90
C ALA A 200 -22.16 -6.62 14.55
N PHE A 201 -21.51 -6.88 13.41
CA PHE A 201 -22.18 -6.90 12.10
C PHE A 201 -23.25 -7.98 12.04
N ARG A 202 -22.90 -9.21 12.45
CA ARG A 202 -23.78 -10.38 12.44
C ARG A 202 -25.03 -10.21 13.30
N HIS A 203 -24.89 -9.68 14.52
CA HIS A 203 -26.00 -9.61 15.48
C HIS A 203 -26.80 -8.31 15.41
N ARG A 204 -26.23 -7.23 14.86
CA ARG A 204 -26.91 -5.91 14.86
C ARG A 204 -27.25 -5.40 13.46
N LEU A 205 -26.30 -5.43 12.51
CA LEU A 205 -26.51 -4.82 11.20
C LEU A 205 -27.24 -5.75 10.24
N ILE A 206 -26.77 -6.99 10.10
CA ILE A 206 -27.31 -7.92 9.11
C ILE A 206 -28.80 -8.24 9.34
N PRO A 207 -29.29 -8.47 10.58
CA PRO A 207 -30.70 -8.73 10.81
C PRO A 207 -31.59 -7.57 10.33
N PHE A 208 -31.20 -6.33 10.62
CA PHE A 208 -31.89 -5.14 10.14
C PHE A 208 -31.89 -5.07 8.61
N LEU A 209 -30.76 -5.34 7.95
CA LEU A 209 -30.70 -5.33 6.48
C LEU A 209 -31.52 -6.47 5.84
N LYS A 210 -31.55 -7.65 6.47
CA LYS A 210 -32.40 -8.78 6.03
C LYS A 210 -33.89 -8.47 6.19
N GLU A 211 -34.28 -7.71 7.21
CA GLU A 211 -35.66 -7.22 7.38
C GLU A 211 -36.08 -6.32 6.21
N GLN A 212 -35.19 -5.44 5.76
CA GLN A 212 -35.44 -4.59 4.58
C GLN A 212 -35.41 -5.37 3.27
N ASN A 213 -34.55 -6.40 3.18
CA ASN A 213 -34.39 -7.21 1.98
C ASN A 213 -33.98 -8.66 2.30
N PRO A 214 -34.93 -9.62 2.30
CA PRO A 214 -34.62 -11.04 2.53
C PRO A 214 -33.63 -11.65 1.53
N LYS A 215 -33.49 -11.04 0.33
CA LYS A 215 -32.56 -11.46 -0.73
C LYS A 215 -31.21 -10.72 -0.69
N LEU A 216 -30.88 -10.07 0.43
CA LEU A 216 -29.64 -9.32 0.61
C LEU A 216 -28.39 -10.11 0.18
N HIS A 217 -28.23 -11.34 0.68
CA HIS A 217 -27.10 -12.21 0.36
C HIS A 217 -26.94 -12.45 -1.14
N THR A 218 -28.05 -12.67 -1.88
CA THR A 218 -28.03 -12.87 -3.33
C THR A 218 -27.59 -11.61 -4.08
N HIS A 219 -28.10 -10.44 -3.68
CA HIS A 219 -27.69 -9.17 -4.31
C HIS A 219 -26.23 -8.81 -4.03
N ILE A 220 -25.77 -9.07 -2.80
CA ILE A 220 -24.39 -8.86 -2.39
C ILE A 220 -23.46 -9.82 -3.14
N GLN A 221 -23.87 -11.07 -3.33
CA GLN A 221 -23.13 -12.03 -4.14
C GLN A 221 -23.02 -11.58 -5.60
N ALA A 222 -24.13 -11.16 -6.22
CA ALA A 222 -24.13 -10.66 -7.60
C ALA A 222 -23.30 -9.37 -7.76
N TYR A 223 -23.33 -8.48 -6.76
CA TYR A 223 -22.47 -7.30 -6.72
C TYR A 223 -20.99 -7.69 -6.63
N SER A 224 -20.64 -8.62 -5.75
CA SER A 224 -19.28 -9.13 -5.58
C SER A 224 -18.74 -9.75 -6.87
N GLU A 225 -19.51 -10.62 -7.53
CA GLU A 225 -19.12 -11.25 -8.79
C GLU A 225 -18.80 -10.20 -9.87
N ARG A 226 -19.71 -9.24 -10.12
CA ARG A 226 -19.48 -8.16 -11.09
C ARG A 226 -18.27 -7.31 -10.75
N ARG A 227 -18.08 -6.98 -9.47
CA ARG A 227 -16.94 -6.16 -9.04
C ARG A 227 -15.61 -6.87 -9.22
N ILE A 228 -15.57 -8.20 -9.02
CA ILE A 228 -14.38 -9.01 -9.25
C ILE A 228 -14.08 -9.09 -10.76
N GLU A 229 -15.08 -9.25 -11.60
CA GLU A 229 -14.94 -9.23 -13.06
C GLU A 229 -14.38 -7.87 -13.54
N ASP A 230 -14.99 -6.77 -13.10
CA ASP A 230 -14.54 -5.41 -13.41
C ASP A 230 -13.10 -5.18 -12.92
N GLU A 231 -12.78 -5.58 -11.69
CA GLU A 231 -11.44 -5.39 -11.13
C GLU A 231 -10.38 -6.22 -11.85
N THR A 232 -10.72 -7.44 -12.27
CA THR A 232 -9.82 -8.30 -13.03
C THR A 232 -9.47 -7.65 -14.36
N PHE A 233 -10.47 -7.16 -15.10
CA PHE A 233 -10.25 -6.43 -16.35
C PHE A 233 -9.42 -5.16 -16.16
N LEU A 234 -9.71 -4.38 -15.11
CA LEU A 234 -8.96 -3.16 -14.81
C LEU A 234 -7.51 -3.44 -14.42
N LEU A 235 -7.24 -4.52 -13.67
CA LEU A 235 -5.89 -4.95 -13.33
C LEU A 235 -5.12 -5.44 -14.57
N GLU A 236 -5.78 -6.18 -15.47
CA GLU A 236 -5.19 -6.56 -16.76
C GLU A 236 -4.82 -5.33 -17.58
N LYS A 237 -5.70 -4.33 -17.66
CA LYS A 237 -5.40 -3.06 -18.35
C LYS A 237 -4.32 -2.25 -17.65
N ALA A 238 -4.27 -2.25 -16.31
CA ALA A 238 -3.20 -1.59 -15.57
C ALA A 238 -1.83 -2.24 -15.82
N SER A 239 -1.78 -3.54 -16.14
CA SER A 239 -0.54 -4.19 -16.55
C SER A 239 0.05 -3.62 -17.85
N GLU A 240 -0.75 -2.97 -18.70
CA GLU A 240 -0.27 -2.24 -19.88
C GLU A 240 0.49 -0.98 -19.45
N VAL A 241 -0.01 -0.25 -18.44
CA VAL A 241 0.68 0.91 -17.83
C VAL A 241 2.03 0.48 -17.26
N MET A 242 2.09 -0.68 -16.61
CA MET A 242 3.33 -1.20 -16.03
C MET A 242 4.43 -1.41 -17.08
N LYS A 243 4.10 -1.65 -18.36
CA LYS A 243 5.10 -1.83 -19.43
C LYS A 243 5.82 -0.56 -19.81
N GLU A 244 5.26 0.61 -19.49
CA GLU A 244 5.89 1.91 -19.74
C GLU A 244 6.82 2.35 -18.59
N LEU A 245 6.87 1.58 -17.51
CA LEU A 245 7.72 1.83 -16.35
C LEU A 245 9.08 1.15 -16.53
N SER A 246 10.13 1.79 -16.02
CA SER A 246 11.47 1.21 -15.89
C SER A 246 11.65 0.66 -14.48
N PHE A 247 12.05 -0.61 -14.37
CA PHE A 247 12.24 -1.30 -13.09
C PHE A 247 13.71 -1.64 -12.87
N SER A 248 14.17 -1.41 -11.65
CA SER A 248 15.46 -1.87 -11.13
C SER A 248 15.30 -2.33 -9.69
N GLU A 249 16.32 -2.95 -9.11
CA GLU A 249 16.28 -3.43 -7.72
C GLU A 249 15.91 -2.29 -6.76
N GLY A 250 14.77 -2.41 -6.07
CA GLY A 250 14.28 -1.40 -5.12
C GLY A 250 13.83 -0.06 -5.72
N ARG A 251 13.73 0.05 -7.06
CA ARG A 251 13.48 1.33 -7.73
C ARG A 251 12.59 1.20 -8.97
N VAL A 252 11.67 2.16 -9.13
CA VAL A 252 10.75 2.24 -10.28
C VAL A 252 10.69 3.67 -10.81
N GLU A 253 10.73 3.83 -12.12
CA GLU A 253 10.74 5.14 -12.78
C GLU A 253 9.77 5.22 -13.95
N ALA A 254 9.20 6.41 -14.18
CA ALA A 254 8.44 6.72 -15.38
C ALA A 254 8.36 8.20 -15.69
N ALA A 255 7.95 8.51 -16.93
CA ALA A 255 7.48 9.83 -17.27
C ALA A 255 6.05 10.04 -16.73
N ILE A 256 5.81 11.15 -16.04
CA ILE A 256 4.49 11.55 -15.53
C ILE A 256 3.53 11.73 -16.71
N SER A 257 3.98 12.35 -17.80
CA SER A 257 3.21 12.52 -19.03
C SER A 257 2.78 11.20 -19.66
N SER A 258 3.52 10.11 -19.45
CA SER A 258 3.12 8.76 -19.87
C SER A 258 2.00 8.22 -18.99
N LEU A 259 2.14 8.33 -17.66
CA LEU A 259 1.12 7.88 -16.70
C LEU A 259 -0.20 8.67 -16.82
N GLN A 260 -0.13 9.98 -17.04
CA GLN A 260 -1.29 10.87 -17.13
C GLN A 260 -2.14 10.62 -18.38
N ARG A 261 -1.62 9.96 -19.43
CA ARG A 261 -2.41 9.57 -20.60
C ARG A 261 -3.45 8.50 -20.27
N TYR A 262 -3.21 7.70 -19.23
CA TYR A 262 -4.13 6.66 -18.81
C TYR A 262 -5.26 7.23 -17.94
N PRO A 263 -6.48 6.68 -18.02
CA PRO A 263 -7.56 7.04 -17.11
C PRO A 263 -7.15 6.88 -15.64
N ILE A 264 -7.64 7.77 -14.76
CA ILE A 264 -7.34 7.77 -13.32
C ILE A 264 -7.58 6.41 -12.65
N ALA A 265 -8.54 5.62 -13.15
CA ALA A 265 -8.81 4.28 -12.67
C ALA A 265 -7.59 3.36 -12.82
N LEU A 266 -6.89 3.43 -13.96
CA LEU A 266 -5.68 2.65 -14.24
C LEU A 266 -4.47 3.20 -13.51
N GLN A 267 -4.35 4.53 -13.38
CA GLN A 267 -3.28 5.16 -12.59
C GLN A 267 -3.28 4.66 -11.13
N ARG A 268 -4.47 4.54 -10.51
CA ARG A 268 -4.63 3.98 -9.16
C ARG A 268 -4.16 2.53 -9.06
N ARG A 269 -4.52 1.67 -10.03
CA ARG A 269 -4.07 0.26 -10.04
C ARG A 269 -2.57 0.17 -10.29
N ALA A 270 -2.04 0.96 -11.23
CA ALA A 270 -0.61 1.00 -11.53
C ALA A 270 0.20 1.37 -10.28
N PHE A 271 -0.24 2.38 -9.54
CA PHE A 271 0.36 2.74 -8.25
C PHE A 271 0.43 1.55 -7.28
N HIS A 272 -0.67 0.81 -7.10
CA HIS A 272 -0.67 -0.37 -6.24
C HIS A 272 0.18 -1.52 -6.76
N LEU A 273 0.24 -1.71 -8.08
CA LEU A 273 1.12 -2.70 -8.69
C LEU A 273 2.61 -2.34 -8.50
N ILE A 274 2.97 -1.06 -8.59
CA ILE A 274 4.32 -0.55 -8.28
C ILE A 274 4.67 -0.83 -6.82
N LEU A 275 3.77 -0.50 -5.90
CA LEU A 275 4.00 -0.74 -4.47
C LEU A 275 4.10 -2.25 -4.16
N ASN A 276 3.25 -3.07 -4.78
CA ASN A 276 3.31 -4.52 -4.62
C ASN A 276 4.64 -5.11 -5.11
N TYR A 277 5.18 -4.56 -6.20
CA TYR A 277 6.52 -4.87 -6.70
C TYR A 277 7.60 -4.45 -5.68
N LEU A 278 7.59 -3.20 -5.24
CA LEU A 278 8.61 -2.63 -4.35
C LEU A 278 8.66 -3.28 -2.95
N TYR A 279 7.49 -3.59 -2.37
CA TYR A 279 7.40 -4.23 -1.06
C TYR A 279 7.45 -5.76 -1.12
N ASN A 280 7.74 -6.37 -2.28
CA ASN A 280 7.77 -7.82 -2.48
C ASN A 280 6.48 -8.53 -1.98
N GLY A 281 5.32 -7.93 -2.25
CA GLY A 281 4.04 -8.47 -1.80
C GLY A 281 3.72 -8.30 -0.32
N GLN A 282 4.58 -7.63 0.46
CA GLN A 282 4.24 -7.24 1.83
C GLN A 282 3.29 -6.05 1.79
N THR A 283 2.02 -6.30 2.12
CA THR A 283 1.02 -5.24 2.24
C THR A 283 1.29 -4.43 3.51
N GLU A 284 2.00 -3.32 3.37
CA GLU A 284 1.95 -2.25 4.37
C GLU A 284 0.55 -1.62 4.39
N ASN A 285 0.22 -0.89 5.47
CA ASN A 285 -1.06 -0.18 5.62
C ASN A 285 -1.18 1.02 4.66
N ILE A 286 -1.08 0.77 3.36
CA ILE A 286 -1.22 1.77 2.31
C ILE A 286 -2.71 1.95 2.04
N THR A 287 -3.20 3.10 2.49
CA THR A 287 -4.62 3.49 2.43
C THR A 287 -4.91 4.40 1.23
N TYR A 288 -6.20 4.70 1.00
CA TYR A 288 -6.64 5.66 -0.03
C TYR A 288 -5.97 7.05 0.08
N VAL A 289 -5.53 7.44 1.28
CA VAL A 289 -4.83 8.72 1.51
C VAL A 289 -3.53 8.76 0.72
N HIS A 290 -2.83 7.62 0.64
CA HIS A 290 -1.59 7.52 -0.09
C HIS A 290 -1.81 7.57 -1.61
N GLU A 291 -2.91 6.98 -2.11
CA GLU A 291 -3.31 7.13 -3.51
C GLU A 291 -3.56 8.60 -3.86
N ASP A 292 -4.33 9.30 -3.02
CA ASP A 292 -4.66 10.72 -3.24
C ASP A 292 -3.41 11.60 -3.20
N LEU A 293 -2.47 11.33 -2.28
CA LEU A 293 -1.17 12.01 -2.26
C LEU A 293 -0.36 11.76 -3.54
N PHE A 294 -0.29 10.51 -4.00
CA PHE A 294 0.40 10.16 -5.24
C PHE A 294 -0.22 10.85 -6.47
N LEU A 295 -1.55 10.83 -6.59
CA LEU A 295 -2.26 11.49 -7.69
C LEU A 295 -2.00 13.01 -7.67
N ARG A 296 -2.06 13.64 -6.50
CA ARG A 296 -1.71 15.07 -6.34
C ARG A 296 -0.26 15.37 -6.66
N LEU A 297 0.66 14.44 -6.41
CA LEU A 297 2.07 14.59 -6.77
C LEU A 297 2.24 14.66 -8.29
N MET A 298 1.53 13.80 -9.04
CA MET A 298 1.54 13.82 -10.51
C MET A 298 0.92 15.11 -11.07
N ASP A 299 -0.18 15.58 -10.49
CA ASP A 299 -0.92 16.74 -10.99
C ASP A 299 -0.42 18.10 -10.45
N GLY A 300 0.51 18.11 -9.50
CA GLY A 300 0.95 19.33 -8.82
C GLY A 300 1.66 20.34 -9.73
N ASP A 301 1.63 21.61 -9.34
CA ASP A 301 2.32 22.70 -10.06
C ASP A 301 3.83 22.75 -9.80
N ARG A 302 4.31 22.06 -8.75
CA ARG A 302 5.72 22.08 -8.35
C ARG A 302 6.51 21.07 -9.18
N ALA A 303 7.50 21.58 -9.93
CA ALA A 303 8.40 20.76 -10.74
C ALA A 303 9.18 19.73 -9.89
N ASN A 304 9.52 20.05 -8.64
CA ASN A 304 10.25 19.16 -7.76
C ASN A 304 9.50 18.97 -6.43
N SER A 305 9.19 17.72 -6.09
CA SER A 305 8.49 17.39 -4.84
C SER A 305 8.73 15.93 -4.43
N THR A 306 8.60 15.62 -3.14
CA THR A 306 8.84 14.27 -2.60
C THR A 306 7.78 13.93 -1.57
N LEU A 307 7.28 12.70 -1.63
CA LEU A 307 6.45 12.07 -0.62
C LEU A 307 7.20 10.94 0.07
N ASN A 308 6.98 10.79 1.37
CA ASN A 308 7.56 9.72 2.17
C ASN A 308 6.48 8.71 2.53
N PHE A 309 6.80 7.44 2.38
CA PHE A 309 5.95 6.27 2.57
C PHE A 309 6.58 5.33 3.60
N PRO A 310 5.83 4.33 4.12
CA PRO A 310 6.34 3.38 5.10
C PRO A 310 7.63 2.67 4.66
N LYS A 311 8.48 2.29 5.62
CA LYS A 311 9.80 1.66 5.39
C LYS A 311 10.70 2.47 4.45
N ASP A 312 10.68 3.80 4.61
CA ASP A 312 11.57 4.73 3.89
C ASP A 312 11.42 4.68 2.37
N LEU A 313 10.22 4.35 1.87
CA LEU A 313 9.92 4.53 0.46
C LEU A 313 9.74 6.02 0.15
N HIS A 314 10.45 6.53 -0.83
CA HIS A 314 10.33 7.88 -1.34
C HIS A 314 9.70 7.87 -2.73
N ILE A 315 8.69 8.73 -2.94
CA ILE A 315 8.14 9.03 -4.27
C ILE A 315 8.53 10.45 -4.62
N ILE A 316 9.43 10.59 -5.58
CA ILE A 316 10.06 11.84 -5.98
C ILE A 316 9.56 12.21 -7.37
N ARG A 317 9.12 13.46 -7.52
CA ARG A 317 8.85 14.09 -8.81
C ARG A 317 9.98 15.05 -9.14
N GLU A 318 10.50 14.92 -10.36
CA GLU A 318 11.49 15.79 -10.97
C GLU A 318 11.03 16.15 -12.39
N TYR A 319 10.46 17.34 -12.56
CA TYR A 319 9.82 17.79 -13.81
C TYR A 319 8.76 16.79 -14.30
N ASP A 320 9.01 16.14 -15.43
CA ASP A 320 8.16 15.10 -16.03
C ASP A 320 8.55 13.69 -15.58
N LYS A 321 9.50 13.54 -14.65
CA LYS A 321 9.93 12.23 -14.14
C LYS A 321 9.31 11.96 -12.78
N ILE A 322 8.85 10.74 -12.55
CA ILE A 322 8.50 10.22 -11.23
C ILE A 322 9.38 9.01 -10.90
N LEU A 323 9.92 9.00 -9.69
CA LEU A 323 10.85 8.02 -9.16
C LEU A 323 10.31 7.48 -7.84
N PHE A 324 10.25 6.17 -7.72
CA PHE A 324 10.00 5.44 -6.49
C PHE A 324 11.31 4.77 -6.06
N THR A 325 11.79 5.03 -4.85
CA THR A 325 13.07 4.50 -4.37
C THR A 325 13.09 4.36 -2.84
N PHE A 326 13.80 3.36 -2.33
CA PHE A 326 14.13 3.23 -0.89
C PHE A 326 15.45 3.90 -0.51
N GLU A 327 16.18 4.40 -1.50
CA GLU A 327 17.40 5.18 -1.27
C GLU A 327 16.99 6.61 -0.91
N ASP A 328 17.65 7.18 0.10
CA ASP A 328 17.53 8.60 0.39
C ASP A 328 17.90 9.38 -0.89
N PRO A 329 17.06 10.34 -1.34
CA PRO A 329 17.47 11.21 -2.43
C PRO A 329 18.72 11.96 -1.98
N GLU A 330 19.87 11.67 -2.58
CA GLU A 330 21.06 12.47 -2.34
C GLU A 330 20.70 13.93 -2.68
N PRO A 331 20.81 14.88 -1.72
CA PRO A 331 20.61 16.27 -2.05
C PRO A 331 21.65 16.63 -3.12
N ALA A 332 21.20 17.00 -4.32
CA ALA A 332 22.06 17.32 -5.44
C ALA A 332 22.97 18.49 -5.07
N SER A 333 24.14 18.21 -4.51
CA SER A 333 25.15 19.22 -4.26
C SER A 333 25.61 19.74 -5.61
N TYR A 334 25.51 21.05 -5.83
CA TYR A 334 25.92 21.68 -7.07
C TYR A 334 27.04 22.68 -6.82
N ARG A 335 27.88 22.89 -7.84
CA ARG A 335 28.93 23.92 -7.91
C ARG A 335 28.97 24.45 -9.33
N LEU A 336 28.59 25.70 -9.51
CA LEU A 336 28.55 26.40 -10.79
C LEU A 336 29.52 27.58 -10.74
N GLU A 337 30.21 27.85 -11.84
CA GLU A 337 31.04 29.03 -12.00
C GLU A 337 30.22 30.14 -12.65
N LEU A 338 30.37 31.36 -12.14
CA LEU A 338 29.64 32.55 -12.59
C LEU A 338 30.66 33.66 -12.83
N GLN A 339 30.90 33.96 -14.11
CA GLN A 339 31.73 35.11 -14.51
C GLN A 339 30.87 36.38 -14.60
N PRO A 340 31.47 37.57 -14.46
CA PRO A 340 30.81 38.81 -14.84
C PRO A 340 30.38 38.80 -16.32
N GLY A 341 29.16 39.24 -16.59
CA GLY A 341 28.50 39.17 -17.89
C GLY A 341 27.77 37.85 -18.16
N GLU A 342 27.80 36.89 -17.22
CA GLU A 342 27.14 35.59 -17.37
C GLU A 342 25.94 35.42 -16.42
N SER A 343 25.12 34.42 -16.73
CA SER A 343 24.04 33.96 -15.87
C SER A 343 24.05 32.44 -15.77
N VAL A 344 23.77 31.92 -14.58
CA VAL A 344 23.64 30.48 -14.29
C VAL A 344 22.23 30.14 -13.86
N LEU A 345 21.73 29.00 -14.32
CA LEU A 345 20.46 28.41 -13.90
C LEU A 345 20.73 27.36 -12.82
N LEU A 346 20.07 27.48 -11.68
CA LEU A 346 20.15 26.52 -10.58
C LEU A 346 19.25 25.30 -10.84
N PRO A 347 19.55 24.12 -10.26
CA PRO A 347 18.70 22.93 -10.39
C PRO A 347 17.22 23.13 -10.01
N GLY A 348 16.94 24.08 -9.11
CA GLY A 348 15.58 24.48 -8.70
C GLY A 348 14.85 25.46 -9.63
N GLY A 349 15.46 25.83 -10.76
CA GLY A 349 14.91 26.77 -11.76
C GLY A 349 15.22 28.24 -11.50
N ASP A 350 15.69 28.60 -10.31
CA ASP A 350 16.15 29.96 -10.00
C ASP A 350 17.40 30.34 -10.80
N GLY A 351 17.60 31.63 -11.08
CA GLY A 351 18.74 32.14 -11.82
C GLY A 351 19.61 33.08 -10.99
N LEU A 352 20.92 33.04 -11.21
CA LEU A 352 21.84 34.10 -10.78
C LEU A 352 22.53 34.72 -11.99
N ALA A 353 22.69 36.03 -11.99
CA ALA A 353 23.48 36.76 -12.98
C ALA A 353 24.51 37.65 -12.27
N ALA A 354 25.69 37.80 -12.86
CA ALA A 354 26.72 38.72 -12.36
C ALA A 354 27.06 39.74 -13.45
N ASP A 355 27.08 41.02 -13.11
CA ASP A 355 27.39 42.11 -14.04
C ASP A 355 28.29 43.16 -13.39
N PHE A 356 29.13 43.82 -14.19
CA PHE A 356 29.86 45.01 -13.75
C PHE A 356 28.95 46.23 -13.80
N VAL A 357 28.95 47.03 -12.73
CA VAL A 357 28.13 48.24 -12.61
C VAL A 357 28.96 49.43 -12.10
N THR A 358 28.60 50.63 -12.57
CA THR A 358 29.19 51.89 -12.10
C THR A 358 28.23 52.58 -11.14
N GLY A 359 28.59 52.61 -9.85
CA GLY A 359 27.77 53.20 -8.79
C GLY A 359 26.85 52.20 -8.09
N ALA A 360 26.68 52.39 -6.79
CA ALA A 360 25.79 51.59 -5.95
C ALA A 360 24.44 52.32 -5.80
N GLU A 361 23.42 51.86 -6.51
CA GLU A 361 22.02 52.17 -6.18
C GLU A 361 21.51 51.23 -5.07
N GLU A 362 20.35 51.54 -4.49
CA GLU A 362 19.75 50.81 -3.35
C GLU A 362 19.83 49.29 -3.53
N VAL A 363 20.55 48.61 -2.62
CA VAL A 363 20.80 47.18 -2.74
C VAL A 363 19.60 46.39 -2.22
N SER A 364 18.76 45.89 -3.13
CA SER A 364 17.60 45.06 -2.79
C SER A 364 18.03 43.74 -2.09
N PRO A 365 17.12 43.03 -1.38
CA PRO A 365 17.43 41.71 -0.83
C PRO A 365 17.84 40.67 -1.89
N ASN A 366 17.49 40.90 -3.16
CA ASN A 366 17.79 40.04 -4.30
C ASN A 366 19.11 40.38 -4.98
N GLU A 367 19.87 41.34 -4.45
CA GLU A 367 21.13 41.77 -5.04
C GLU A 367 22.25 41.80 -4.00
N PHE A 368 23.44 41.50 -4.44
CA PHE A 368 24.67 41.69 -3.71
C PHE A 368 25.63 42.53 -4.54
N ILE A 369 26.19 43.58 -3.94
CA ILE A 369 27.14 44.47 -4.60
C ILE A 369 28.43 44.49 -3.79
N CYS A 370 29.56 44.31 -4.46
CA CYS A 370 30.90 44.33 -3.86
C CYS A 370 31.90 44.97 -4.81
N ASP A 371 33.00 45.48 -4.27
CA ASP A 371 34.11 45.98 -5.09
C ASP A 371 34.86 44.82 -5.75
N GLU A 372 35.17 44.97 -7.04
CA GLU A 372 35.97 44.02 -7.81
C GLU A 372 37.33 43.73 -7.17
N SER A 373 37.96 44.71 -6.53
CA SER A 373 39.28 44.50 -5.90
C SER A 373 39.25 43.59 -4.68
N HIS A 374 38.06 43.26 -4.15
CA HIS A 374 37.90 42.47 -2.93
C HIS A 374 37.39 41.04 -3.19
N VAL A 375 37.28 40.63 -4.45
CA VAL A 375 36.72 39.34 -4.83
C VAL A 375 37.58 38.65 -5.88
N SER A 376 37.87 37.37 -5.65
CA SER A 376 38.59 36.52 -6.60
C SER A 376 37.61 35.77 -7.50
N PHE A 377 37.88 35.78 -8.82
CA PHE A 377 37.03 35.14 -9.83
C PHE A 377 37.54 33.76 -10.28
N PRO A 378 36.66 32.87 -10.82
CA PRO A 378 35.21 33.04 -10.98
C PRO A 378 34.47 33.08 -9.65
N LEU A 379 33.28 33.70 -9.64
CA LEU A 379 32.36 33.47 -8.53
C LEU A 379 31.87 32.03 -8.58
N ILE A 380 31.66 31.43 -7.42
CA ILE A 380 31.18 30.05 -7.31
C ILE A 380 29.81 30.08 -6.65
N VAL A 381 28.81 29.53 -7.34
CA VAL A 381 27.46 29.32 -6.80
C VAL A 381 27.31 27.85 -6.45
N ARG A 382 27.15 27.54 -5.16
CA ARG A 382 27.12 26.14 -4.68
C ARG A 382 26.15 25.93 -3.52
N THR A 383 25.84 24.67 -3.21
CA THR A 383 25.17 24.34 -1.95
C THR A 383 26.10 24.54 -0.74
N ARG A 384 25.51 24.66 0.46
CA ARG A 384 26.28 24.80 1.71
C ARG A 384 27.16 23.57 1.96
N ARG A 385 28.35 23.79 2.47
CA ARG A 385 29.27 22.75 2.98
C ARG A 385 29.31 22.80 4.50
N ASP A 386 29.52 21.65 5.11
CA ASP A 386 29.69 21.59 6.55
C ASP A 386 30.94 22.36 6.98
N GLY A 387 30.77 23.21 7.99
CA GLY A 387 31.82 24.12 8.45
C GLY A 387 31.82 25.48 7.77
N ASP A 388 31.01 25.73 6.73
CA ASP A 388 30.93 27.04 6.07
C ASP A 388 30.65 28.17 7.08
N ARG A 389 31.40 29.27 6.93
CA ARG A 389 31.25 30.49 7.73
C ARG A 389 31.24 31.70 6.84
N MET A 390 30.49 32.73 7.25
CA MET A 390 30.54 34.05 6.62
C MET A 390 30.76 35.13 7.68
N LYS A 391 31.21 36.32 7.26
CA LYS A 391 31.23 37.56 8.06
C LYS A 391 29.99 38.39 7.72
N PRO A 392 28.88 38.29 8.48
CA PRO A 392 27.63 38.93 8.08
C PRO A 392 27.70 40.46 8.22
N ALA A 393 27.13 41.19 7.26
CA ALA A 393 26.98 42.64 7.37
C ALA A 393 26.23 43.04 8.66
N GLY A 394 26.76 44.03 9.38
CA GLY A 394 26.20 44.56 10.63
C GLY A 394 26.54 43.75 11.90
N MET A 395 27.39 42.73 11.82
CA MET A 395 27.81 41.93 12.98
C MET A 395 29.33 41.92 13.15
N LYS A 396 29.81 41.88 14.40
CA LYS A 396 31.23 41.66 14.70
C LYS A 396 31.52 40.15 14.70
N GLY A 397 32.46 39.71 13.87
CA GLY A 397 32.95 38.33 13.82
C GLY A 397 32.40 37.47 12.67
N THR A 398 32.65 36.16 12.73
CA THR A 398 32.17 35.18 11.75
C THR A 398 31.05 34.33 12.34
N LYS A 399 30.13 33.87 11.50
CA LYS A 399 29.02 32.98 11.90
C LYS A 399 28.91 31.79 10.96
N LYS A 400 28.57 30.61 11.49
CA LYS A 400 28.35 29.41 10.65
C LYS A 400 27.08 29.61 9.82
N ILE A 401 27.11 29.17 8.56
CA ILE A 401 25.95 29.22 7.67
C ILE A 401 24.75 28.45 8.27
N LYS A 402 25.00 27.30 8.91
CA LYS A 402 23.97 26.52 9.63
C LYS A 402 23.20 27.38 10.64
N ASP A 403 23.92 28.17 11.44
CA ASP A 403 23.31 29.02 12.48
C ASP A 403 22.55 30.19 11.85
N ILE A 404 23.00 30.69 10.69
CA ILE A 404 22.28 31.74 9.94
C ILE A 404 20.94 31.21 9.42
N PHE A 405 20.91 30.01 8.83
CA PHE A 405 19.67 29.39 8.37
C PHE A 405 18.68 29.12 9.52
N ILE A 406 19.19 28.73 10.70
CA ILE A 406 18.37 28.52 11.89
C ILE A 406 17.74 29.84 12.36
N ASP A 407 18.53 30.89 12.49
CA ASP A 407 18.07 32.20 12.94
C ASP A 407 17.06 32.83 11.98
N CYS A 408 17.28 32.67 10.67
CA CYS A 408 16.36 33.11 9.63
C CYS A 408 15.18 32.16 9.42
N LYS A 409 15.04 31.10 10.25
CA LYS A 409 13.95 30.11 10.23
C LYS A 409 13.73 29.45 8.86
N VAL A 410 14.81 29.25 8.10
CA VAL A 410 14.73 28.58 6.79
C VAL A 410 14.42 27.09 7.03
N PRO A 411 13.42 26.49 6.37
CA PRO A 411 13.08 25.06 6.52
C PRO A 411 14.25 24.14 6.17
N LEU A 412 14.43 23.00 6.87
CA LEU A 412 15.58 22.10 6.69
C LEU A 412 15.81 21.72 5.23
N ARG A 413 14.74 21.37 4.51
CA ARG A 413 14.76 20.98 3.10
C ARG A 413 15.26 22.10 2.19
N GLU A 414 14.87 23.34 2.44
CA GLU A 414 15.34 24.52 1.69
C GLU A 414 16.81 24.84 2.00
N ARG A 415 17.40 24.34 3.10
CA ARG A 415 18.82 24.60 3.43
C ARG A 415 19.78 23.73 2.63
N GLU A 416 19.30 22.63 2.06
CA GLU A 416 20.13 21.64 1.39
C GLU A 416 20.40 22.03 -0.06
N ASP A 417 19.45 22.72 -0.70
CA ASP A 417 19.51 23.20 -2.08
C ASP A 417 19.70 24.72 -2.20
N TRP A 418 19.69 25.49 -1.09
CA TRP A 418 19.88 26.94 -1.16
C TRP A 418 21.25 27.34 -1.75
N PRO A 419 21.29 28.30 -2.68
CA PRO A 419 22.55 28.78 -3.23
C PRO A 419 23.38 29.54 -2.20
N VAL A 420 24.68 29.31 -2.22
CA VAL A 420 25.69 30.08 -1.50
C VAL A 420 26.67 30.60 -2.54
N VAL A 421 26.82 31.92 -2.61
CA VAL A 421 27.76 32.59 -3.52
C VAL A 421 29.08 32.80 -2.78
N THR A 422 30.15 32.27 -3.34
CA THR A 422 31.53 32.45 -2.85
C THR A 422 32.42 33.06 -3.91
N ASP A 423 33.54 33.62 -3.51
CA ASP A 423 34.67 33.86 -4.41
C ASP A 423 35.38 32.54 -4.76
N SER A 424 36.41 32.60 -5.62
CA SER A 424 37.22 31.45 -5.99
C SER A 424 38.07 30.90 -4.83
N ASP A 425 38.35 31.73 -3.82
CA ASP A 425 39.13 31.37 -2.62
C ASP A 425 38.27 30.66 -1.56
N GLY A 426 36.95 30.60 -1.77
CA GLY A 426 35.98 29.93 -0.89
C GLY A 426 35.39 30.84 0.19
N THR A 427 35.64 32.15 0.16
CA THR A 427 35.01 33.13 1.04
C THR A 427 33.54 33.28 0.67
N VAL A 428 32.66 33.09 1.64
CA VAL A 428 31.21 33.24 1.45
C VAL A 428 30.84 34.72 1.38
N LEU A 429 30.38 35.14 0.21
CA LEU A 429 30.01 36.53 -0.09
C LEU A 429 28.52 36.77 0.19
N TRP A 430 27.66 35.83 -0.22
CA TRP A 430 26.22 36.05 -0.15
C TRP A 430 25.42 34.76 -0.06
N ILE A 431 24.41 34.76 0.81
CA ILE A 431 23.33 33.78 0.83
C ILE A 431 22.09 34.52 0.31
N PRO A 432 21.65 34.27 -0.94
CA PRO A 432 20.58 35.02 -1.60
C PRO A 432 19.35 35.18 -0.73
N ARG A 433 18.85 36.41 -0.63
CA ARG A 433 17.70 36.85 0.21
C ARG A 433 17.81 36.66 1.71
N ILE A 434 18.86 35.98 2.21
CA ILE A 434 19.02 35.65 3.63
C ILE A 434 20.04 36.57 4.28
N LYS A 435 21.28 36.58 3.78
CA LYS A 435 22.35 37.35 4.42
C LYS A 435 23.49 37.69 3.46
N LYS A 436 23.97 38.93 3.55
CA LYS A 436 25.10 39.48 2.79
C LYS A 436 26.34 39.53 3.67
N ALA A 437 27.53 39.32 3.09
CA ALA A 437 28.78 39.56 3.77
C ALA A 437 28.99 41.07 4.02
N ALA A 438 29.78 41.40 5.03
CA ALA A 438 30.28 42.75 5.22
C ALA A 438 31.30 43.05 4.11
N VAL A 439 31.02 44.03 3.27
CA VAL A 439 31.92 44.47 2.20
C VAL A 439 32.19 45.96 2.38
N GLU A 440 33.44 46.37 2.25
CA GLU A 440 33.82 47.78 2.18
C GLU A 440 33.54 48.30 0.77
N GLN A 441 32.74 49.36 0.66
CA GLN A 441 32.45 50.01 -0.61
C GLN A 441 33.53 51.04 -0.92
N THR A 442 34.27 50.83 -2.00
CA THR A 442 35.21 51.80 -2.58
C THR A 442 34.65 52.32 -3.90
N THR A 443 35.12 53.48 -4.35
CA THR A 443 34.62 54.18 -5.55
C THR A 443 35.09 53.56 -6.88
N GLY A 444 35.42 52.26 -6.89
CA GLY A 444 35.95 51.51 -8.03
C GLY A 444 34.88 50.83 -8.90
N SER A 445 35.32 49.88 -9.71
CA SER A 445 34.46 48.96 -10.48
C SER A 445 33.73 48.02 -9.51
N LEU A 446 32.39 47.96 -9.59
CA LEU A 446 31.58 47.14 -8.70
C LEU A 446 31.01 45.93 -9.44
N ILE A 447 30.92 44.81 -8.75
CA ILE A 447 30.23 43.61 -9.21
C ILE A 447 28.86 43.55 -8.55
N ARG A 448 27.82 43.43 -9.37
CA ARG A 448 26.46 43.16 -8.94
C ARG A 448 26.11 41.72 -9.26
N VAL A 449 25.71 40.96 -8.23
CA VAL A 449 25.12 39.62 -8.39
C VAL A 449 23.64 39.72 -8.10
N THR A 450 22.81 39.33 -9.05
CA THR A 450 21.34 39.38 -8.97
C THR A 450 20.77 37.97 -8.89
N TYR A 451 19.83 37.74 -7.97
CA TYR A 451 19.12 36.47 -7.80
C TYR A 451 17.67 36.62 -8.24
N ASN A 452 17.30 35.86 -9.28
CA ASN A 452 15.97 35.81 -9.86
C ASN A 452 15.31 34.49 -9.49
N ARG A 453 14.17 34.56 -8.79
CA ARG A 453 13.40 33.35 -8.48
C ARG A 453 12.61 32.91 -9.71
N ALA A 454 12.61 31.63 -10.05
CA ALA A 454 11.67 31.11 -11.05
C ALA A 454 10.25 31.42 -10.62
N GLY A 455 9.42 31.91 -11.54
CA GLY A 455 8.11 32.52 -11.27
C GLY A 455 7.22 31.73 -10.30
N ARG A 456 7.28 32.08 -9.02
CA ARG A 456 6.09 32.09 -8.16
C ARG A 456 5.33 33.35 -8.56
N ARG A 457 4.05 33.22 -8.94
CA ARG A 457 3.16 34.38 -9.03
C ARG A 457 3.36 35.22 -7.77
N ASN A 458 3.57 36.53 -7.97
CA ASN A 458 3.68 37.53 -6.92
C ASN A 458 2.52 37.37 -5.92
N GLU A 459 2.84 36.86 -4.74
CA GLU A 459 2.13 37.18 -3.50
C GLU A 459 3.14 37.94 -2.65
N ASP A 460 3.13 39.26 -2.81
CA ASP A 460 2.96 40.23 -1.71
C ASP A 460 3.39 41.63 -2.18
N ALA A 461 2.36 42.45 -2.39
CA ALA A 461 2.40 43.90 -2.25
C ALA A 461 2.35 44.28 -0.77
#